data_AF-A0A8K0NUZ3-F1
#
_entry.id   AF-A0A8K0NUZ3-F1
#
_cell.length_a   1.000
_cell.length_b   1.000
_cell.length_c   1.000
_cell.angle_alpha   90.00
_cell.angle_beta   90.00
_cell.angle_gamma   90.00
#
_symmetry.space_group_name_H-M   'P 1'
#
loop_
_entity.id
_entity.type
_entity.pdbx_description
1 polymer ?
#
loop_
_entity_poly.entity_id
_entity_poly.type
_entity_poly.pdbx_seq_one_letter_code
_entity_poly.pdbx_strand_id
1 'polypeptide(L)'
;MGDHRGKTVLIPRIALDTVTKTLPVKLQRLQFPVRLAFASTINKAQGQSLDNVGIDLSSPVFGHGQLYVAFSRATHPGRLTVLLEDSRYGLERKVKNVVYSRMVELY
;
A
#
# COMPACT_ATOMS: atom_id res chain seq x y z
N MET A 1 3.63 6.39 -21.54
CA MET A 1 3.80 5.10 -22.24
C MET A 1 5.12 4.52 -21.76
N GLY A 2 5.20 3.23 -21.38
CA GLY A 2 6.43 2.65 -20.83
C GLY A 2 7.45 2.27 -21.91
N ASP A 3 8.74 2.32 -21.58
CA ASP A 3 9.89 2.18 -22.49
C ASP A 3 10.01 0.81 -23.20
N HIS A 4 9.18 -0.16 -22.83
CA HIS A 4 9.23 -1.54 -23.33
C HIS A 4 7.97 -1.95 -24.07
N ARG A 5 7.14 -0.99 -24.49
CA ARG A 5 5.91 -1.26 -25.26
C ARG A 5 6.23 -2.04 -26.54
N GLY A 6 5.52 -3.15 -26.78
CA GLY A 6 5.66 -3.99 -27.98
C GLY A 6 6.82 -4.99 -27.93
N LYS A 7 7.61 -5.03 -26.85
CA LYS A 7 8.66 -6.03 -26.66
C LYS A 7 8.09 -7.26 -25.94
N THR A 8 8.26 -8.44 -26.53
CA THR A 8 7.97 -9.71 -25.86
C THR A 8 9.15 -10.08 -24.97
N VAL A 9 8.88 -10.34 -23.69
CA VAL A 9 9.88 -10.81 -22.72
C VAL A 9 9.42 -12.11 -22.08
N LEU A 10 10.35 -13.04 -21.87
CA LEU A 10 10.08 -14.26 -21.12
C LEU A 10 10.34 -13.99 -19.65
N ILE A 11 9.34 -14.23 -18.80
CA ILE A 11 9.46 -14.10 -17.35
C ILE A 11 9.56 -15.51 -16.75
N PRO A 12 10.70 -15.92 -16.19
CA PRO A 12 10.83 -17.24 -15.59
C PRO A 12 10.07 -17.31 -14.25
N ARG A 13 9.62 -18.51 -13.88
CA ARG A 13 9.08 -18.78 -12.54
C ARG A 13 10.23 -18.92 -11.54
N ILE A 14 10.05 -18.38 -10.34
CA ILE A 14 11.01 -18.45 -9.24
C ILE A 14 10.44 -19.34 -8.12
N ALA A 15 11.29 -20.20 -7.57
CA ALA A 15 10.97 -20.99 -6.39
C ALA A 15 11.33 -20.21 -5.11
N LEU A 16 10.37 -20.09 -4.20
CA LEU A 16 10.54 -19.50 -2.88
C LEU A 16 10.38 -20.58 -1.82
N ASP A 17 11.45 -20.81 -1.07
CA ASP A 17 11.47 -21.78 0.01
C ASP A 17 11.15 -21.10 1.36
N THR A 18 10.45 -21.81 2.23
CA THR A 18 10.32 -21.40 3.63
C THR A 18 11.69 -21.49 4.32
N VAL A 19 12.21 -20.37 4.81
CA VAL A 19 13.51 -20.26 5.50
C VAL A 19 13.46 -20.85 6.93
N THR A 20 12.26 -21.05 7.48
CA THR A 20 12.06 -21.43 8.87
C THR A 20 12.38 -22.91 9.11
N LYS A 21 13.43 -23.18 9.92
CA LYS A 21 13.85 -24.54 10.36
C LYS A 21 12.83 -25.27 11.26
N THR A 22 11.71 -24.63 11.59
CA THR A 22 10.74 -25.12 12.56
C THR A 22 9.66 -26.04 11.96
N LEU A 23 9.53 -26.06 10.63
CA LEU A 23 8.55 -26.91 9.95
C LEU A 23 9.17 -28.28 9.61
N PRO A 24 8.46 -29.39 9.84
CA PRO A 24 8.95 -30.74 9.53
C PRO A 24 9.02 -31.02 8.01
N VAL A 25 8.42 -30.15 7.18
CA VAL A 25 8.43 -30.25 5.72
C VAL A 25 8.83 -28.90 5.13
N LYS A 26 9.71 -28.93 4.13
CA LYS A 26 10.09 -27.76 3.35
C LYS A 26 8.93 -27.38 2.41
N LEU A 27 8.36 -26.19 2.60
CA LEU A 27 7.35 -25.67 1.67
C LEU A 27 8.05 -24.82 0.61
N GLN A 28 7.73 -25.13 -0.65
CA GLN A 28 8.28 -24.42 -1.81
C GLN A 28 7.13 -23.83 -2.63
N ARG A 29 7.22 -22.54 -2.95
CA ARG A 29 6.26 -21.82 -3.78
C ARG A 29 6.89 -21.45 -5.11
N LEU A 30 6.39 -22.05 -6.20
CA LEU A 30 6.78 -21.66 -7.56
C LEU A 30 5.81 -20.60 -8.10
N GLN A 31 6.32 -19.41 -8.41
CA GLN A 31 5.49 -18.32 -8.93
C GLN A 31 6.24 -17.44 -9.93
N PHE A 32 5.51 -16.76 -10.82
CA PHE A 32 6.09 -15.66 -11.58
C PHE A 32 6.38 -14.49 -10.63
N PRO A 33 7.51 -13.78 -10.79
CA PRO A 33 7.88 -12.61 -9.99
C PRO A 33 7.12 -11.35 -10.43
N VAL A 34 5.80 -11.47 -10.58
CA VAL A 34 4.93 -10.36 -11.00
C VAL A 34 3.78 -10.22 -10.02
N ARG A 35 3.36 -8.97 -9.78
CA ARG A 35 2.15 -8.64 -9.04
C ARG A 35 1.43 -7.50 -9.76
N LEU A 36 0.10 -7.57 -9.77
CA LEU A 36 -0.71 -6.40 -10.12
C LEU A 36 -0.39 -5.28 -9.12
N ALA A 37 -0.10 -4.09 -9.63
CA ALA A 37 0.37 -2.96 -8.83
C ALA A 37 -0.47 -1.69 -9.03
N PHE A 38 -1.64 -1.79 -9.69
CA PHE A 38 -2.53 -0.64 -9.89
C PHE A 38 -3.08 -0.10 -8.57
N ALA A 39 -3.47 -1.01 -7.67
CA ALA A 39 -3.78 -0.70 -6.29
C ALA A 39 -2.79 -1.44 -5.39
N SER A 40 -2.20 -0.73 -4.44
CA SER A 40 -1.26 -1.27 -3.47
C SER A 40 -1.69 -0.86 -2.06
N THR A 41 -1.39 -1.69 -1.07
CA THR A 41 -1.65 -1.31 0.32
C THR A 41 -0.71 -0.20 0.75
N ILE A 42 -1.15 0.64 1.70
CA ILE A 42 -0.35 1.74 2.26
C ILE A 42 1.04 1.25 2.71
N ASN A 43 1.09 0.10 3.38
CA ASN A 43 2.35 -0.51 3.84
C ASN A 43 3.28 -0.91 2.68
N LYS A 44 2.73 -1.33 1.53
CA LYS A 44 3.53 -1.68 0.35
C LYS A 44 4.02 -0.47 -0.42
N ALA A 45 3.28 0.63 -0.36
CA ALA A 45 3.68 1.90 -0.97
C ALA A 45 4.73 2.65 -0.14
N GLN A 46 5.01 2.27 1.11
CA GLN A 46 5.97 2.97 1.96
C GLN A 46 7.35 3.09 1.30
N GLY A 47 7.87 4.31 1.24
CA GLY A 47 9.15 4.63 0.58
C GLY A 47 9.06 4.84 -0.93
N GLN A 48 7.86 4.78 -1.53
CA GLN A 48 7.63 5.12 -2.93
C GLN A 48 7.19 6.59 -3.07
N SER A 49 7.59 7.20 -4.17
CA SER A 49 7.08 8.49 -4.65
C SER A 49 6.18 8.24 -5.85
N LEU A 50 4.94 8.72 -5.79
CA LEU A 50 3.93 8.49 -6.82
C LEU A 50 3.40 9.84 -7.33
N ASP A 51 3.33 9.98 -8.65
CA ASP A 51 2.93 11.25 -9.29
C ASP A 51 1.43 11.53 -9.20
N ASN A 52 0.59 10.50 -9.26
CA ASN A 52 -0.86 10.57 -9.11
C ASN A 52 -1.29 9.50 -8.12
N VAL A 53 -2.03 9.89 -7.08
CA VAL A 53 -2.37 9.00 -5.97
C VAL A 53 -3.88 9.08 -5.68
N GLY A 54 -4.54 7.94 -5.78
CA GLY A 54 -5.86 7.72 -5.18
C GLY A 54 -5.69 6.98 -3.85
N ILE A 55 -6.20 7.55 -2.76
CA ILE A 55 -6.21 6.91 -1.44
C ILE A 55 -7.64 6.48 -1.15
N ASP A 56 -7.86 5.18 -1.06
CA ASP A 56 -9.13 4.61 -0.63
C ASP A 56 -9.17 4.49 0.90
N LEU A 57 -10.03 5.29 1.53
CA LEU A 57 -10.33 5.30 2.96
C LEU A 57 -11.79 4.95 3.23
N SER A 58 -12.43 4.18 2.33
CA SER A 58 -13.76 3.60 2.57
C SER A 58 -13.76 2.67 3.79
N SER A 59 -12.59 2.15 4.18
CA SER A 59 -12.37 1.53 5.48
C SER A 59 -11.32 2.34 6.27
N PRO A 60 -11.51 2.54 7.58
CA PRO A 60 -10.59 3.33 8.38
C PRO A 60 -9.21 2.67 8.49
N VAL A 61 -8.16 3.48 8.55
CA VAL A 61 -6.80 3.02 8.85
C VAL A 61 -6.74 2.42 10.26
N PHE A 62 -5.95 1.37 10.44
CA PHE A 62 -5.91 0.62 11.71
C PHE A 62 -4.66 0.91 12.55
N GLY A 63 -3.60 1.42 11.91
CA GLY A 63 -2.29 1.59 12.54
C GLY A 63 -1.84 3.05 12.63
N HIS A 64 -1.01 3.33 13.63
CA HIS A 64 -0.37 4.63 13.77
C HIS A 64 0.48 4.98 12.54
N GLY A 65 0.42 6.25 12.12
CA GLY A 65 1.23 6.76 11.02
C GLY A 65 0.79 6.30 9.63
N GLN A 66 -0.16 5.37 9.49
CA GLN A 66 -0.61 4.88 8.17
C GLN A 66 -1.21 5.99 7.30
N LEU A 67 -2.02 6.87 7.91
CA LEU A 67 -2.61 7.99 7.19
C LEU A 67 -1.51 8.91 6.66
N TYR A 68 -0.54 9.27 7.50
CA TYR A 68 0.63 10.06 7.10
C TYR A 68 1.44 9.37 6.00
N VAL A 69 1.70 8.07 6.14
CA VAL A 69 2.40 7.26 5.14
C VAL A 69 1.65 7.30 3.81
N ALA A 70 0.31 7.24 3.79
CA ALA A 70 -0.47 7.30 2.56
C ALA A 70 -0.38 8.69 1.88
N PHE A 71 -0.61 9.77 2.62
CA PHE A 71 -0.55 11.13 2.07
C PHE A 71 0.86 11.50 1.60
N SER A 72 1.90 11.08 2.33
CA SER A 72 3.31 11.35 1.98
C SER A 72 3.84 10.56 0.77
N ARG A 73 3.01 9.75 0.08
CA ARG A 73 3.39 9.15 -1.21
C ARG A 73 3.17 10.07 -2.39
N ALA A 74 2.23 11.02 -2.28
CA ALA A 74 1.99 11.97 -3.35
C ALA A 74 3.08 13.04 -3.37
N THR A 75 3.61 13.31 -4.57
CA THR A 75 4.59 14.39 -4.78
C THR A 75 3.93 15.77 -4.80
N HIS A 76 2.66 15.84 -5.21
CA HIS A 76 1.90 17.08 -5.29
C HIS A 76 0.48 16.93 -4.74
N PRO A 77 0.00 17.87 -3.91
CA PRO A 77 -1.33 17.80 -3.30
C PRO A 77 -2.45 17.86 -4.35
N GLY A 78 -2.28 18.59 -5.45
CA GLY A 78 -3.26 18.67 -6.54
C GLY A 78 -3.44 17.38 -7.35
N ARG A 79 -2.63 16.35 -7.09
CA ARG A 79 -2.69 15.03 -7.75
C ARG A 79 -3.03 13.92 -6.76
N LEU A 80 -3.52 14.30 -5.58
CA LEU A 80 -4.00 13.39 -4.55
C LEU A 80 -5.53 13.44 -4.49
N THR A 81 -6.17 12.29 -4.60
CA THR A 81 -7.62 12.15 -4.43
C THR A 81 -7.89 11.17 -3.31
N VAL A 82 -8.85 11.50 -2.44
CA VAL A 82 -9.25 10.64 -1.31
C VAL A 82 -10.68 10.19 -1.52
N LEU A 83 -10.89 8.88 -1.49
CA LEU A 83 -12.21 8.26 -1.43
C LEU A 83 -12.55 8.02 0.05
N LEU A 84 -13.70 8.50 0.49
CA LEU A 84 -14.25 8.29 1.83
C LEU A 84 -15.54 7.49 1.70
N GLU A 85 -15.89 6.75 2.75
CA GLU A 85 -17.17 6.04 2.80
C GLU A 85 -18.33 7.05 2.77
N ASP A 86 -19.33 6.76 1.92
CA ASP A 86 -20.53 7.58 1.85
C ASP A 86 -21.46 7.20 3.00
N SER A 87 -21.46 8.02 4.05
CA SER A 87 -22.43 7.88 5.13
C SER A 87 -23.82 8.08 4.54
N ARG A 88 -24.64 7.01 4.54
CA ARG A 88 -26.08 7.06 4.19
C ARG A 88 -26.88 8.08 5.02
N TYR A 89 -26.26 8.69 6.04
CA TYR A 89 -26.81 9.71 6.91
C TYR A 89 -25.79 10.85 7.10
N GLY A 90 -25.58 11.68 6.08
CA GLY A 90 -25.17 13.09 6.25
C GLY A 90 -23.70 13.40 6.59
N LEU A 91 -23.02 13.99 5.61
CA LEU A 91 -22.01 15.08 5.68
C LEU A 91 -20.70 14.98 6.48
N GLU A 92 -20.42 13.95 7.27
CA GLU A 92 -19.12 13.88 7.97
C GLU A 92 -18.01 13.30 7.06
N ARG A 93 -17.37 14.16 6.24
CA ARG A 93 -16.15 13.81 5.48
C ARG A 93 -14.91 13.75 6.37
N LYS A 94 -14.93 12.88 7.38
CA LYS A 94 -13.85 12.72 8.35
C LYS A 94 -13.38 11.27 8.40
N VAL A 95 -12.09 11.09 8.64
CA VAL A 95 -11.48 9.79 8.89
C VAL A 95 -10.81 9.82 10.26
N LYS A 96 -10.90 8.71 11.00
CA LYS A 96 -10.24 8.56 12.30
C LYS A 96 -8.73 8.48 12.10
N ASN A 97 -7.99 9.44 12.64
CA ASN A 97 -6.52 9.36 12.71
C ASN A 97 -6.10 8.55 13.94
N VAL A 98 -5.34 7.47 13.73
CA VAL A 98 -4.83 6.63 14.82
C VAL A 98 -3.48 7.19 15.29
N VAL A 99 -3.44 7.75 16.49
CA VAL A 99 -2.22 8.32 17.10
C VAL A 99 -1.93 7.66 18.44
N TYR A 100 -0.73 7.10 18.61
CA TYR A 100 -0.29 6.58 19.91
C TYR A 100 0.25 7.73 20.75
N SER A 101 -0.36 7.96 21.91
CA SER A 101 -0.08 9.10 22.80
C SER A 101 1.34 9.15 23.35
N ARG A 102 2.00 7.99 23.52
CA ARG A 102 3.36 7.89 24.09
C ARG A 102 4.46 8.59 23.25
N MET A 103 4.17 8.99 22.00
CA MET A 103 5.09 9.80 21.19
C MET A 103 4.85 11.31 21.29
N VAL A 104 3.67 11.75 21.77
CA VAL A 104 3.27 13.16 21.80
C VAL A 104 3.78 13.87 23.07
N GLU A 105 4.05 13.14 24.15
CA GLU A 105 4.61 13.68 25.41
C GLU A 105 6.12 14.01 25.35
N LEU A 106 6.80 13.70 24.25
CA LEU A 106 8.25 13.93 24.06
C LEU A 106 8.56 15.17 23.20
N TYR A 107 7.58 16.03 22.92
CA TYR A 107 7.74 17.30 22.20
C TYR A 107 7.10 18.46 22.97
#